data_AF-A0AAE4TR81-F1
#
_entry.id   AF-A0AAE4TR81-F1
#
_cell.length_a   1.000
_cell.length_b   1.000
_cell.length_c   1.000
_cell.angle_alpha   90.00
_cell.angle_beta   90.00
_cell.angle_gamma   90.00
#
_symmetry.space_group_name_H-M   'P 1'
#
loop_
_entity.id
_entity.type
_entity.pdbx_description
1 polymer ?
#
loop_
_entity_poly.entity_id
_entity_poly.type
_entity_poly.pdbx_seq_one_letter_code
_entity_poly.pdbx_strand_id
1 'polypeptide(L)'
;MANSNPTNTFCGWLCLSGLILLMDQASKYAVERTIEYGERVEINSILNIVHMMNPGAAFSLLADAGGWQRYFFIALASGVSVWLVWTMRRRPTRLEAASYSTSTRSYNEMPMN
;
A
#
# COMPACT_ATOMS: atom_id res chain seq x y z
N MET A 1 0.26 -28.75 5.50
CA MET A 1 1.18 -27.64 5.80
C MET A 1 2.14 -27.53 4.62
N ALA A 2 1.96 -26.55 3.72
CA ALA A 2 2.77 -26.45 2.52
C ALA A 2 4.19 -25.98 2.89
N ASN A 3 5.22 -26.76 2.51
CA ASN A 3 6.63 -26.39 2.57
C ASN A 3 6.89 -25.26 1.57
N SER A 4 6.61 -24.02 1.94
CA SER A 4 7.08 -22.88 1.18
C SER A 4 8.49 -22.54 1.65
N ASN A 5 9.48 -22.71 0.75
CA ASN A 5 10.82 -22.20 1.02
C ASN A 5 10.70 -20.70 1.32
N PRO A 6 11.21 -20.20 2.46
CA PRO A 6 11.01 -18.81 2.89
C PRO A 6 11.57 -17.79 1.88
N THR A 7 12.51 -18.21 1.03
CA THR A 7 13.01 -17.42 -0.12
C THR A 7 11.98 -17.27 -1.24
N ASN A 8 11.17 -18.31 -1.51
CA ASN A 8 10.15 -18.29 -2.57
C ASN A 8 8.96 -17.40 -2.20
N THR A 9 8.57 -17.36 -0.91
CA THR A 9 7.50 -16.46 -0.45
C THR A 9 7.94 -15.01 -0.50
N PHE A 10 9.17 -14.69 -0.07
CA PHE A 10 9.72 -13.34 -0.15
C PHE A 10 9.78 -12.81 -1.60
N CYS A 11 10.34 -13.60 -2.53
CA CYS A 11 10.34 -13.23 -3.94
C CYS A 11 8.92 -13.09 -4.51
N GLY A 12 7.99 -13.97 -4.11
CA GLY A 12 6.57 -13.85 -4.47
C GLY A 12 5.95 -12.53 -4.04
N TRP A 13 6.21 -12.10 -2.80
CA TRP A 13 5.74 -10.81 -2.29
C TRP A 13 6.37 -9.62 -3.02
N LEU A 14 7.67 -9.66 -3.33
CA LEU A 14 8.31 -8.61 -4.11
C LEU A 14 7.76 -8.53 -5.54
N CYS A 15 7.53 -9.66 -6.20
CA CYS A 15 6.91 -9.70 -7.53
C CYS A 15 5.49 -9.13 -7.50
N LEU A 16 4.70 -9.49 -6.48
CA LEU A 16 3.35 -8.95 -6.31
C LEU A 16 3.38 -7.44 -6.05
N SER A 17 4.27 -6.94 -5.19
CA SER A 17 4.47 -5.50 -4.98
C SER A 17 4.87 -4.78 -6.28
N GLY A 18 5.79 -5.37 -7.06
CA GLY A 18 6.19 -4.84 -8.36
C GLY A 18 5.02 -4.77 -9.34
N LEU A 19 4.20 -5.82 -9.41
CA LEU A 19 2.99 -5.83 -10.24
C LEU A 19 2.00 -4.75 -9.82
N ILE A 20 1.76 -4.57 -8.52
CA ILE A 20 0.88 -3.51 -8.00
C ILE A 20 1.41 -2.13 -8.39
N LEU A 21 2.71 -1.88 -8.27
CA LEU A 21 3.33 -0.61 -8.69
C LEU A 21 3.16 -0.34 -10.19
N LEU A 22 3.31 -1.38 -11.02
CA LEU A 22 3.10 -1.26 -12.47
C LEU A 22 1.62 -0.95 -12.78
N MET A 23 0.69 -1.62 -12.12
CA MET A 23 -0.75 -1.38 -12.29
C MET A 23 -1.17 0.02 -11.84
N ASP A 24 -0.62 0.51 -10.73
CA ASP A 24 -0.85 1.87 -10.24
C ASP A 24 -0.39 2.92 -11.27
N GLN A 25 0.85 2.79 -11.77
CA GLN A 25 1.39 3.72 -12.76
C GLN A 25 0.65 3.64 -14.11
N ALA A 26 0.28 2.44 -14.56
CA ALA A 26 -0.50 2.26 -15.77
C ALA A 26 -1.90 2.90 -15.65
N SER A 27 -2.55 2.77 -14.49
CA SER A 27 -3.87 3.36 -14.24
C SER A 27 -3.81 4.89 -14.25
N LYS A 28 -2.79 5.48 -13.59
CA LYS A 28 -2.56 6.94 -13.62
C LYS A 28 -2.32 7.44 -15.03
N TYR A 29 -1.47 6.75 -15.79
CA TYR A 29 -1.19 7.10 -17.17
C TYR A 29 -2.43 6.99 -18.06
N ALA A 30 -3.28 5.97 -17.86
CA ALA A 30 -4.55 5.86 -18.57
C ALA A 30 -5.46 7.06 -18.29
N VAL A 31 -5.66 7.40 -17.01
CA VAL A 31 -6.48 8.57 -16.61
C VAL A 31 -5.93 9.86 -17.21
N GLU A 32 -4.63 10.11 -17.13
CA GLU A 32 -3.99 11.31 -17.68
C GLU A 32 -4.20 11.44 -19.20
N ARG A 33 -4.32 10.31 -19.91
CA ARG A 33 -4.49 10.27 -21.38
C ARG A 33 -5.94 10.31 -21.83
N THR A 34 -6.88 9.90 -20.99
CA THR A 34 -8.29 9.75 -21.38
C THR A 34 -9.25 10.70 -20.69
N ILE A 35 -8.84 11.37 -19.61
CA ILE A 35 -9.70 12.26 -18.82
C ILE A 35 -8.98 13.61 -18.65
N GLU A 36 -9.64 14.71 -19.01
CA GLU A 36 -9.07 16.04 -18.85
C GLU A 36 -8.88 16.41 -17.37
N TYR A 37 -7.93 17.28 -17.08
CA TYR A 37 -7.67 17.71 -15.70
C TYR A 37 -8.92 18.38 -15.09
N GLY A 38 -9.35 17.90 -13.93
CA GLY A 38 -10.55 18.37 -13.24
C GLY A 38 -11.86 17.76 -13.76
N GLU A 39 -11.82 16.97 -14.83
CA GLU A 39 -12.97 16.27 -15.38
C GLU A 39 -13.36 15.06 -14.50
N ARG A 40 -14.66 14.74 -14.52
CA ARG A 40 -15.27 13.61 -13.83
C ARG A 40 -15.96 12.69 -14.83
N VAL A 41 -15.65 11.40 -14.74
CA VAL A 41 -16.35 10.33 -15.44
C VAL A 41 -17.16 9.52 -14.42
N GLU A 42 -18.48 9.55 -14.55
CA GLU A 42 -19.39 8.75 -13.72
C GLU A 42 -19.44 7.31 -14.23
N ILE A 43 -19.15 6.34 -13.36
CA ILE A 43 -19.27 4.91 -13.69
C ILE A 43 -20.65 4.40 -13.28
N ASN A 44 -21.11 4.82 -12.10
CA ASN A 44 -22.45 4.58 -11.57
C ASN A 44 -22.75 5.60 -10.46
N SER A 45 -23.94 5.50 -9.84
CA SER A 45 -24.42 6.44 -8.82
C SER A 45 -23.54 6.58 -7.56
N ILE A 46 -22.57 5.68 -7.33
CA ILE A 46 -21.71 5.67 -6.15
C ILE A 46 -20.24 5.92 -6.53
N LEU A 47 -19.81 5.59 -7.76
CA LEU A 47 -18.42 5.63 -8.18
C LEU A 47 -18.19 6.61 -9.33
N ASN A 48 -17.27 7.53 -9.10
CA ASN A 48 -16.78 8.49 -10.08
C ASN A 48 -15.25 8.38 -10.20
N ILE A 49 -14.74 8.45 -11.43
CA ILE A 49 -13.31 8.63 -11.71
C ILE A 49 -13.08 10.11 -11.97
N VAL A 50 -12.16 10.73 -11.23
CA VAL A 50 -11.85 12.16 -11.36
C VAL A 50 -10.35 12.32 -11.53
N HIS A 51 -9.95 13.08 -12.54
CA HIS A 51 -8.54 13.43 -12.73
C HIS A 51 -8.18 14.63 -11.86
N MET A 52 -7.53 14.39 -10.73
CA MET A 52 -7.04 15.42 -9.82
C MET A 52 -5.59 15.16 -9.43
N MET A 53 -4.80 16.23 -9.34
CA MET A 53 -3.43 16.16 -8.83
C MET A 53 -3.42 16.41 -7.34
N ASN A 54 -2.89 15.46 -6.57
CA ASN A 54 -2.64 15.64 -5.14
C ASN A 54 -1.18 16.12 -4.94
N PRO A 55 -0.95 17.37 -4.48
CA PRO A 55 0.41 17.88 -4.25
C PRO A 55 1.12 17.22 -3.06
N GLY A 56 0.46 16.29 -2.36
CA GLY A 56 0.98 15.59 -1.20
C GLY A 56 0.44 16.15 0.11
N ALA A 57 -0.84 16.56 0.15
CA ALA A 57 -1.50 17.02 1.37
C ALA A 57 -2.83 16.26 1.52
N ALA A 58 -2.85 15.21 2.34
CA ALA A 58 -4.10 14.51 2.65
C ALA A 58 -4.97 15.40 3.54
N PHE A 59 -6.26 15.58 3.22
CA PHE A 59 -7.20 16.42 3.99
C PHE A 59 -6.74 17.88 4.20
N SER A 60 -6.02 18.45 3.23
CA SER A 60 -5.37 19.75 3.35
C SER A 60 -4.33 19.86 4.47
N LEU A 61 -3.95 18.76 5.10
CA LEU A 61 -2.86 18.72 6.08
C LEU A 61 -1.55 19.04 5.35
N LEU A 62 -0.92 20.16 5.72
CA LEU A 62 0.28 20.74 5.06
C LEU A 62 0.02 21.29 3.64
N ALA A 63 -1.21 21.56 3.23
CA ALA A 63 -1.47 22.16 1.91
C ALA A 63 -0.77 23.52 1.76
N ASP A 64 -0.80 24.36 2.80
CA ASP A 64 -0.18 25.69 2.82
C ASP A 64 1.30 25.67 3.24
N ALA A 65 1.92 24.49 3.34
CA ALA A 65 3.29 24.37 3.86
C ALA A 65 4.38 24.76 2.83
N GLY A 66 4.05 25.37 1.69
CA GLY A 66 5.04 25.90 0.74
C GLY A 66 5.72 24.84 -0.13
N GLY A 67 5.21 23.60 -0.19
CA GLY A 67 5.61 22.58 -1.15
C GLY A 67 6.69 21.60 -0.69
N TRP A 68 7.39 21.88 0.43
CA TRP A 68 8.42 20.96 0.96
C TRP A 68 7.82 19.62 1.41
N GLN A 69 6.53 19.60 1.75
CA GLN A 69 5.82 18.39 2.17
C GLN A 69 5.94 17.25 1.15
N ARG A 70 6.00 17.58 -0.16
CA ARG A 70 6.21 16.61 -1.23
C ARG A 70 7.48 15.80 -1.03
N TYR A 71 8.61 16.49 -0.81
CA TYR A 71 9.90 15.84 -0.64
C TYR A 71 9.97 15.06 0.68
N PHE A 72 9.35 15.60 1.74
CA PHE A 72 9.20 14.89 3.01
C PHE A 72 8.46 13.57 2.85
N PHE A 73 7.30 13.56 2.17
CA PHE A 73 6.53 12.34 1.96
C PHE A 73 7.25 11.33 1.06
N ILE A 74 7.99 11.78 0.04
CA ILE A 74 8.84 10.90 -0.76
C ILE A 74 9.91 10.23 0.10
N ALA A 75 10.61 11.02 0.93
CA ALA A 75 11.66 10.49 1.80
C ALA A 75 11.09 9.51 2.85
N LEU A 76 9.96 9.86 3.47
CA LEU A 76 9.28 9.02 4.44
C LEU A 76 8.79 7.71 3.82
N ALA A 77 8.09 7.78 2.68
CA ALA A 77 7.61 6.59 1.97
C ALA A 77 8.78 5.67 1.59
N SER A 78 9.85 6.23 1.03
CA SER A 78 11.05 5.48 0.66
C SER A 78 11.70 4.80 1.88
N GLY A 79 11.83 5.52 2.99
CA GLY A 79 12.39 4.99 4.23
C GLY A 79 11.55 3.84 4.80
N VAL A 80 10.22 3.99 4.83
CA VAL A 80 9.30 2.93 5.25
C VAL A 80 9.36 1.74 4.31
N SER A 81 9.40 1.93 2.99
CA SER A 81 9.55 0.84 2.03
C SER A 81 10.84 0.04 2.23
N VAL A 82 11.98 0.73 2.41
CA VAL A 82 13.26 0.06 2.71
C VAL A 82 13.18 -0.70 4.03
N TRP A 83 12.62 -0.09 5.07
CA TRP A 83 12.44 -0.72 6.37
C TRP A 83 11.56 -1.97 6.29
N LEU A 84 10.44 -1.92 5.55
CA LEU A 84 9.56 -3.08 5.34
C LEU A 84 10.27 -4.21 4.59
N VAL A 85 10.99 -3.89 3.51
CA VAL A 85 11.77 -4.90 2.76
C VAL A 85 12.83 -5.54 3.64
N TRP A 86 13.51 -4.74 4.47
CA TRP A 86 14.51 -5.23 5.41
C TRP A 86 13.92 -6.13 6.50
N THR A 87 12.79 -5.73 7.10
CA THR A 87 12.07 -6.53 8.10
C THR A 87 11.55 -7.84 7.50
N MET A 88 11.02 -7.80 6.28
CA MET A 88 10.58 -9.02 5.56
C MET A 88 11.73 -10.00 5.26
N ARG A 89 12.96 -9.50 5.10
CA ARG A 89 14.15 -10.37 4.93
C ARG A 89 14.66 -10.96 6.25
N ARG A 90 14.28 -10.39 7.40
CA ARG A 90 14.67 -10.88 8.72
C ARG A 90 13.71 -11.98 9.17
N ARG A 91 14.21 -12.93 9.97
CA ARG A 91 13.32 -13.89 10.64
C ARG A 91 12.55 -13.15 11.73
N PRO A 92 11.22 -13.36 11.87
CA PRO A 92 10.45 -12.70 12.91
C PRO A 92 11.02 -13.08 14.28
N THR A 93 11.14 -12.10 15.16
CA THR A 93 11.58 -12.32 16.54
C THR A 93 10.55 -13.19 17.29
N ARG A 94 10.98 -13.89 18.36
CA ARG A 94 10.09 -14.79 19.14
C ARG A 94 8.81 -14.09 19.64
N LEU A 95 8.88 -12.79 19.92
CA LEU A 95 7.75 -11.98 20.35
C LEU A 95 6.77 -11.71 19.20
N GLU A 96 7.26 -11.37 18.01
CA GLU A 96 6.42 -11.19 16.81
C GLU A 96 5.75 -12.51 16.41
N ALA A 97 6.49 -13.62 16.42
CA ALA A 97 5.95 -14.96 16.18
C ALA A 97 4.85 -15.35 17.20
N ALA A 98 5.05 -15.01 18.48
CA ALA A 98 4.04 -15.22 19.51
C ALA A 98 2.78 -14.36 19.26
N SER A 99 2.94 -13.08 18.89
CA SER A 99 1.82 -12.20 18.54
C SER A 99 0.99 -12.71 17.37
N TYR A 100 1.64 -13.21 16.29
CA TYR A 100 0.93 -13.84 15.16
C TYR A 100 0.22 -15.15 15.53
N SER A 101 0.76 -15.90 16.48
CA SER A 101 0.12 -17.14 16.97
C SER A 101 -1.05 -16.88 17.92
N THR A 102 -1.03 -15.77 18.65
CA THR A 102 -2.09 -15.41 19.59
C THR A 102 -3.30 -14.82 18.85
N SER A 103 -3.06 -14.04 17.78
CA SER A 103 -4.11 -13.51 16.92
C SER A 103 -4.88 -14.61 16.16
N THR A 104 -4.22 -15.71 15.81
CA THR A 104 -4.86 -16.87 15.20
C THR A 104 -5.58 -17.76 16.23
N ARG A 105 -5.12 -17.79 17.49
CA ARG A 105 -5.78 -18.55 18.57
C ARG A 105 -7.09 -17.91 19.03
N SER A 106 -7.20 -16.59 19.02
CA SER A 106 -8.41 -15.87 19.46
C SER A 106 -9.63 -16.06 18.53
N TYR A 107 -9.44 -16.49 17.28
CA TYR A 107 -10.54 -16.77 16.34
C TYR A 107 -11.19 -18.14 16.53
N ASN A 108 -10.46 -19.11 17.10
CA ASN A 108 -10.96 -20.46 17.32
C ASN A 108 -11.79 -20.62 18.61
N GLU A 109 -11.90 -19.57 19.44
CA GLU A 109 -12.65 -19.61 20.70
C GLU A 109 -13.94 -18.77 20.68
N MET A 110 -14.39 -18.29 19.52
CA MET A 110 -15.72 -17.69 19.42
C MET A 110 -16.80 -18.78 19.45
N PRO A 111 -17.70 -18.80 20.45
CA PRO A 111 -18.84 -19.71 20.42
C PRO A 111 -19.70 -19.37 19.20
N MET A 112 -19.93 -20.37 18.34
CA MET A 112 -20.89 -20.27 17.25
C MET A 112 -22.27 -20.53 17.84
N ASN A 113 -23.00 -19.47 18.13
CA ASN A 113 -24.39 -19.48 18.54
C ASN A 113 -25.33 -19.19 17.37
#